data_AF-A0A9E2ZPR5-F1
#
_entry.id   AF-A0A9E2ZPR5-F1
#
_cell.length_a   1.000
_cell.length_b   1.000
_cell.length_c   1.000
_cell.angle_alpha   90.00
_cell.angle_beta   90.00
_cell.angle_gamma   90.00
#
_symmetry.space_group_name_H-M   'P 1'
#
loop_
_entity.id
_entity.type
_entity.pdbx_description
1 polymer ?
#
loop_
_entity_poly.entity_id
_entity_poly.type
_entity_poly.pdbx_seq_one_letter_code
_entity_poly.pdbx_strand_id
1 'polypeptide(L)'
;MQQILALSRCAVIARHWFEIDLDDASVEHGARIELRELMPPQHRGSESAAQIVTADRPLWRADLFDRVRDRPGSYAVAHFHPQFSGNEP
;
A
#
# COMPACT_ATOMS: atom_id res chain seq x y z
N MET A 1 1.79 12.31 3.39
CA MET A 1 1.03 11.84 4.57
C MET A 1 0.58 10.40 4.32
N GLN A 2 0.63 9.54 5.34
CA GLN A 2 0.14 8.16 5.25
C GLN A 2 -1.10 8.02 6.13
N GLN A 3 -2.13 7.36 5.62
CA GLN A 3 -3.36 7.03 6.34
C GLN A 3 -3.52 5.51 6.38
N ILE A 4 -4.01 5.01 7.52
CA ILE A 4 -4.26 3.58 7.73
C ILE A 4 -5.68 3.45 8.30
N LEU A 5 -6.51 2.64 7.64
CA LEU A 5 -7.83 2.26 8.12
C LEU A 5 -7.79 0.76 8.41
N ALA A 6 -7.80 0.39 9.70
CA ALA A 6 -7.85 -1.01 10.12
C ALA A 6 -9.31 -1.49 10.18
N LEU A 7 -9.55 -2.66 9.58
CA LEU A 7 -10.80 -3.43 9.61
C LEU A 7 -10.56 -4.73 10.39
N SER A 8 -11.57 -5.58 10.52
CA SER A 8 -11.47 -6.77 11.40
C SER A 8 -10.35 -7.76 11.02
N ARG A 9 -9.95 -7.86 9.74
CA ARG A 9 -8.92 -8.80 9.27
C ARG A 9 -7.93 -8.22 8.27
N CYS A 10 -8.08 -6.95 7.93
CA CYS A 10 -7.25 -6.29 6.93
C CYS A 10 -7.13 -4.80 7.24
N ALA A 11 -6.14 -4.15 6.65
CA ALA A 11 -5.98 -2.71 6.69
C ALA A 11 -5.89 -2.17 5.28
N VAL A 12 -6.50 -0.99 5.08
CA VAL A 12 -6.29 -0.17 3.90
C VAL A 12 -5.24 0.88 4.25
N ILE A 13 -4.13 0.91 3.51
CA ILE A 13 -3.07 1.89 3.66
C ILE A 13 -3.07 2.77 2.43
N ALA A 14 -3.20 4.09 2.63
CA ALA A 14 -3.11 5.07 1.57
C ALA A 14 -1.92 5.99 1.84
N ARG A 15 -1.02 6.12 0.88
CA ARG A 15 0.12 7.03 0.99
C ARG A 15 0.50 7.65 -0.35
N HIS A 16 1.12 8.82 -0.29
CA HIS A 16 1.83 9.34 -1.46
C HIS A 16 3.09 8.50 -1.70
N TRP A 17 3.35 8.20 -2.97
CA TRP A 17 4.50 7.40 -3.41
C TRP A 17 5.20 8.09 -4.57
N PHE A 18 6.49 7.81 -4.71
CA PHE A 18 7.33 8.22 -5.82
C PHE A 18 8.13 7.02 -6.30
N GLU A 19 8.26 6.88 -7.60
CA GLU A 19 9.01 5.79 -8.23
C GLU A 19 9.77 6.33 -9.45
N ILE A 20 10.86 5.66 -9.80
CA ILE A 20 11.62 5.95 -11.01
C ILE A 20 11.47 4.73 -11.90
N ASP A 21 10.88 4.92 -13.08
CA ASP A 21 10.85 3.89 -14.12
C ASP A 21 12.29 3.57 -14.53
N LEU A 22 12.67 2.29 -14.47
CA LEU A 22 14.04 1.86 -14.71
C LEU A 22 14.39 1.77 -16.20
N ASP A 23 13.39 1.72 -17.09
CA ASP A 23 13.58 1.60 -18.53
C ASP A 23 13.82 2.98 -19.17
N ASP A 24 13.10 4.02 -18.72
CA ASP A 24 13.16 5.37 -19.32
C ASP A 24 13.57 6.50 -18.36
N ALA A 25 13.82 6.19 -17.09
CA ALA A 25 14.18 7.13 -16.03
C ALA A 25 13.11 8.22 -15.78
N SER A 26 11.87 7.98 -16.19
CA SER A 26 10.75 8.87 -15.86
C SER A 26 10.42 8.80 -14.37
N VAL A 27 10.03 9.95 -13.81
CA VAL A 27 9.62 10.05 -12.41
C VAL A 27 8.12 9.93 -12.35
N GLU A 28 7.64 8.95 -11.59
CA GLU A 28 6.23 8.68 -11.34
C GLU A 28 5.86 9.06 -9.91
N HIS A 29 4.63 9.51 -9.72
CA HIS A 29 4.13 9.81 -8.39
C HIS A 29 2.62 9.71 -8.31
N GLY A 30 2.12 9.52 -7.09
CA GLY A 30 0.69 9.56 -6.83
C GLY A 30 0.32 8.79 -5.58
N ALA A 31 -0.89 8.24 -5.56
CA ALA A 31 -1.40 7.51 -4.40
C ALA A 31 -1.17 6.00 -4.57
N ARG A 32 -0.45 5.39 -3.63
CA ARG A 32 -0.40 3.94 -3.46
C ARG A 32 -1.43 3.52 -2.41
N ILE A 33 -2.34 2.65 -2.82
CA ILE A 33 -3.38 2.08 -1.97
C ILE A 33 -3.08 0.59 -1.80
N GLU A 34 -2.91 0.15 -0.57
CA GLU A 34 -2.58 -1.24 -0.24
C GLU A 34 -3.67 -1.84 0.64
N LEU A 35 -4.12 -3.04 0.30
CA LEU A 35 -4.87 -3.90 1.19
C LEU A 35 -3.91 -4.93 1.78
N ARG A 36 -3.74 -4.91 3.10
CA ARG A 36 -2.88 -5.85 3.82
C ARG A 36 -3.68 -6.65 4.82
N GLU A 37 -3.34 -7.93 5.01
CA GLU A 37 -3.90 -8.73 6.09
C GLU A 37 -3.41 -8.22 7.44
N LEU A 38 -4.31 -8.21 8.43
CA LEU A 38 -3.94 -8.00 9.83
C LEU A 38 -3.64 -9.34 10.46
N MET A 39 -2.37 -9.59 10.73
CA MET A 39 -1.95 -10.83 11.37
C MET A 39 -2.31 -10.81 12.86
N PRO A 40 -3.03 -11.82 13.39
CA PRO A 40 -3.28 -11.93 14.81
C PRO A 40 -1.96 -12.11 15.56
N PRO A 41 -1.54 -11.16 16.41
CA PRO A 41 -0.32 -11.33 17.19
C PRO A 41 -0.54 -12.35 18.32
N GLN A 42 0.55 -12.85 18.90
CA GLN A 42 0.48 -13.46 20.22
C GLN A 42 -0.04 -12.42 21.22
N HIS A 43 -1.04 -12.78 22.03
CA HIS A 43 -1.61 -11.91 23.05
C HIS A 43 -0.55 -11.50 24.09
N ARG A 44 -0.56 -10.23 24.50
CA ARG A 44 0.42 -9.65 25.42
C ARG A 44 -0.26 -9.06 26.63
N GLY A 45 0.16 -9.45 27.83
CA GLY A 45 -0.38 -8.91 29.08
C GLY A 45 -1.80 -9.39 29.40
N SER A 46 -2.54 -8.57 30.14
CA SER A 46 -3.94 -8.82 30.49
C SER A 46 -4.90 -8.55 29.32
N GLU A 47 -6.16 -8.93 29.48
CA GLU A 47 -7.21 -8.74 28.46
C GLU A 47 -7.38 -7.28 28.00
N SER A 48 -7.10 -6.30 28.87
CA SER A 48 -7.19 -4.88 28.55
C SER A 48 -5.85 -4.25 28.12
N ALA A 49 -4.79 -5.05 27.95
CA ALA A 49 -3.50 -4.55 27.54
C ALA A 49 -3.48 -4.19 26.05
N ALA A 50 -2.73 -3.15 25.68
CA ALA A 50 -2.57 -2.75 24.28
C ALA A 50 -1.85 -3.85 23.47
N GLN A 51 -2.46 -4.25 22.36
CA GLN A 51 -1.89 -5.25 21.45
C GLN A 51 -1.16 -4.60 20.26
N ILE A 52 -0.25 -5.34 19.64
CA ILE A 52 0.35 -4.92 18.36
C ILE A 52 -0.70 -5.14 17.29
N VAL A 53 -0.81 -4.22 16.33
CA VAL A 53 -1.58 -4.45 15.12
C VAL A 53 -0.59 -4.44 13.96
N THR A 54 -0.43 -5.57 13.27
CA THR A 54 0.51 -5.72 12.17
C THR A 54 -0.24 -5.83 10.85
N ALA A 55 -0.09 -4.83 9.99
CA ALA A 55 -0.54 -4.88 8.59
C ALA A 55 0.58 -5.47 7.72
N ASP A 56 0.55 -6.79 7.57
CA ASP A 56 1.67 -7.59 7.08
C ASP A 56 1.49 -8.02 5.62
N ARG A 57 0.85 -9.17 5.39
CA ARG A 57 0.77 -9.81 4.08
C ARG A 57 0.00 -8.94 3.07
N PRO A 58 0.60 -8.59 1.91
CA PRO A 58 -0.11 -7.88 0.87
C PRO A 58 -1.16 -8.78 0.23
N LEU A 59 -2.37 -8.24 0.08
CA LEU A 59 -3.49 -8.91 -0.57
C LEU A 59 -3.80 -8.26 -1.92
N TRP A 60 -3.59 -6.95 -2.02
CA TRP A 60 -3.88 -6.17 -3.21
C TRP A 60 -3.17 -4.81 -3.13
N ARG A 61 -2.76 -4.27 -4.27
CA ARG A 61 -2.22 -2.91 -4.38
C ARG A 61 -2.74 -2.21 -5.63
N ALA A 62 -3.03 -0.92 -5.53
CA ALA A 62 -3.15 -0.04 -6.69
C ALA A 62 -2.21 1.14 -6.57
N ASP A 63 -1.60 1.45 -7.70
CA ASP A 63 -0.69 2.56 -7.90
C ASP A 63 -1.38 3.54 -8.83
N LEU A 64 -1.97 4.59 -8.25
CA LEU A 64 -2.74 5.61 -8.96
C LEU A 64 -1.79 6.77 -9.29
N PHE A 65 -0.89 6.53 -10.23
CA PHE A 65 0.24 7.41 -10.52
C PHE A 65 0.09 8.19 -11.83
N ASP A 66 0.68 9.37 -11.83
CA ASP A 66 1.04 10.17 -13.00
C ASP A 66 2.55 10.12 -13.20
N ARG A 67 3.02 10.36 -14.44
CA ARG A 67 4.41 10.82 -14.64
C ARG A 67 4.48 12.32 -14.33
N VAL A 68 5.56 12.76 -13.69
CA VAL A 68 5.77 14.18 -13.31
C VAL A 68 5.70 15.15 -14.51
N ARG A 69 6.02 14.68 -15.72
CA ARG A 69 6.00 15.49 -16.94
C ARG A 69 4.68 15.44 -17.71
N ASP A 70 3.79 14.53 -17.35
CA ASP A 70 2.48 14.38 -18.01
C ASP A 70 1.48 15.41 -17.45
N ARG A 71 0.31 15.50 -18.09
CA ARG A 71 -0.79 16.32 -17.58
C ARG A 71 -1.21 15.76 -16.21
N PRO A 72 -1.31 16.59 -15.14
CA PRO A 72 -1.78 16.11 -13.83
C PRO A 72 -3.16 15.46 -13.91
N GLY A 73 -3.33 14.35 -13.20
CA GLY A 73 -4.57 13.55 -13.19
C GLY A 73 -4.79 12.72 -14.45
N SER A 74 -3.74 12.48 -15.24
CA SER A 74 -3.79 11.62 -16.43
C SER A 74 -3.94 10.15 -16.08
N TYR A 75 -3.39 9.74 -14.94
CA TYR A 75 -3.27 8.35 -14.51
C TYR A 75 -2.62 7.44 -15.57
N ALA A 76 -1.72 7.99 -16.39
CA ALA A 76 -1.16 7.32 -17.56
C ALA A 76 -0.37 6.05 -17.24
N VAL A 77 0.09 5.90 -16.00
CA VAL A 77 0.86 4.75 -15.49
C VAL A 77 0.14 4.06 -14.33
N ALA A 78 -1.15 4.34 -14.16
CA ALA A 78 -1.94 3.71 -13.12
C ALA A 78 -2.17 2.23 -13.41
N HIS A 79 -1.97 1.39 -12.40
CA HIS A 79 -2.17 -0.05 -12.51
C HIS A 79 -2.49 -0.65 -11.13
N PHE A 80 -2.82 -1.94 -11.10
CA PHE A 80 -3.08 -2.66 -9.86
C PHE A 80 -2.51 -4.07 -9.90
N HIS A 81 -2.22 -4.59 -8.71
CA HIS A 81 -1.65 -5.92 -8.49
C HIS A 81 -2.62 -6.75 -7.65
N PRO A 82 -3.31 -7.72 -8.26
CA PRO A 82 -4.24 -8.60 -7.55
C PRO A 82 -3.56 -9.84 -6.95
N GLN A 83 -2.29 -10.07 -7.25
CA GLN A 83 -1.54 -11.26 -6.85
C GLN A 83 -0.14 -10.84 -6.39
N PHE A 84 0.44 -11.65 -5.51
CA PHE A 84 1.77 -11.41 -4.95
C PHE A 84 2.53 -12.74 -4.80
N SER A 85 3.83 -12.71 -5.10
CA SER A 85 4.79 -13.74 -4.74
C SER A 85 5.57 -13.30 -3.50
N GLY A 86 5.10 -13.74 -2.33
CA GLY A 86 5.61 -13.23 -1.05
C GLY A 86 5.18 -11.79 -0.84
N ASN A 87 6.13 -10.86 -0.84
CA ASN A 87 5.87 -9.42 -0.63
C ASN A 87 5.87 -8.61 -1.93
N GLU A 88 6.24 -9.23 -3.05
CA GLU A 88 6.36 -8.58 -4.34
C GLU A 88 5.16 -8.93 -5.22
N PRO A 89 4.60 -7.96 -5.96
CA PRO A 89 3.54 -8.21 -6.92
C PRO A 89 4.01 -8.88 -8.22
#